data_AF-A0A951J943-F1
#
_entry.id   AF-A0A951J943-F1
#
_cell.length_a   1.000
_cell.length_b   1.000
_cell.length_c   1.000
_cell.angle_alpha   90.00
_cell.angle_beta   90.00
_cell.angle_gamma   90.00
#
_symmetry.space_group_name_H-M   'P 1'
#
loop_
_entity.id
_entity.type
_entity.pdbx_description
1 polymer ?
#
loop_
_entity_poly.entity_id
_entity_poly.type
_entity_poly.pdbx_seq_one_letter_code
_entity_poly.pdbx_strand_id
1 'polypeptide(L)'
;MCEGVESDEPGTCPKCGMALERAHPAPISRTEWTCPMHPEIVRSEPGDCPICGMALEPRTVSADDEENPELVDMSRRFWISLPLAAGVLFLAMGRMFPGVGPWLDATLPHATTVWLEFALATPVVLWGGWPFFARGARSLRGFNLNMFTLIALGVGVAYGYSVVAAFLPQVFPPAMRSAHGLVGVYFEAAAIITLLVLLGQVMELRARSRTGKAIKALLNLAPKTARRVDADGKEHDVPLDTIRAGDRLRVRPGEKVPVDGRVVEGRSSVDESMLTGEAVPLEKSAGMDVIGATVFAPIFEETFKGFGVALIALASALGLRELDGPLDGAIYGGVVGLGFTLTEDILYVANQYATSGLTGFVVLLFLRTVL
;
A
#
# COMPACT_ATOMS: atom_id res chain seq x y z
N MET A 1 4.52 40.06 10.28
CA MET A 1 3.04 40.08 10.31
C MET A 1 2.62 40.63 11.66
N CYS A 2 1.67 41.56 11.71
CA CYS A 2 1.12 42.03 12.97
C CYS A 2 0.15 40.99 13.52
N GLU A 3 0.54 40.27 14.56
CA GLU A 3 -0.34 39.26 15.18
C GLU A 3 -1.62 39.88 15.75
N GLY A 4 -2.74 39.19 15.53
CA GLY A 4 -4.08 39.53 16.03
C GLY A 4 -4.80 40.66 15.27
N VAL A 5 -4.44 40.93 14.02
CA VAL A 5 -5.13 41.91 13.16
C VAL A 5 -5.85 41.17 12.03
N GLU A 6 -7.15 41.01 12.17
CA GLU A 6 -8.06 40.45 11.16
C GLU A 6 -9.19 41.46 10.90
N SER A 7 -9.65 41.57 9.65
CA SER A 7 -10.71 42.49 9.23
C SER A 7 -11.55 41.83 8.15
N ASP A 8 -12.87 41.95 8.26
CA ASP A 8 -13.82 41.45 7.26
C ASP A 8 -13.90 42.35 6.01
N GLU A 9 -13.38 43.58 6.11
CA GLU A 9 -13.31 44.54 5.02
C GLU A 9 -11.85 44.80 4.59
N PRO A 10 -11.60 44.97 3.28
CA PRO A 10 -10.27 45.32 2.78
C PRO A 10 -9.87 46.71 3.30
N GLY A 11 -8.70 46.79 3.93
CA GLY A 11 -8.21 48.02 4.55
C GLY A 11 -6.73 47.96 4.87
N THR A 12 -6.24 48.97 5.59
CA THR A 12 -4.87 49.02 6.09
C THR A 12 -4.80 48.52 7.54
N CYS A 13 -3.70 47.84 7.86
CA CYS A 13 -3.45 47.31 9.20
C CYS A 13 -3.33 48.46 10.21
N PRO A 14 -4.15 48.51 11.29
CA PRO A 14 -4.10 49.58 12.29
C PRO A 14 -2.80 49.60 13.11
N LYS A 15 -2.00 48.53 13.09
CA LYS A 15 -0.71 48.48 13.82
C LYS A 15 0.48 48.97 12.99
N CYS A 16 0.48 48.77 11.67
CA CYS A 16 1.66 49.07 10.83
C CYS A 16 1.37 49.86 9.56
N GLY A 17 0.11 50.17 9.25
CA GLY A 17 -0.30 50.95 8.08
C GLY A 17 -0.18 50.23 6.74
N MET A 18 0.33 49.00 6.69
CA MET A 18 0.41 48.20 5.45
C MET A 18 -0.97 47.65 5.05
N ALA A 19 -1.21 47.43 3.75
CA ALA A 19 -2.45 46.86 3.25
C ALA A 19 -2.69 45.43 3.77
N LEU A 20 -3.91 45.13 4.20
CA LEU A 20 -4.30 43.79 4.64
C LEU A 20 -4.39 42.85 3.43
N GLU A 21 -3.72 41.71 3.54
CA GLU A 21 -3.74 40.66 2.54
C GLU A 21 -4.87 39.67 2.85
N ARG A 22 -5.52 39.11 1.81
CA ARG A 22 -6.62 38.16 2.01
C ARG A 22 -6.10 36.88 2.65
N ALA A 23 -6.56 36.58 3.85
CA ALA A 23 -6.35 35.27 4.44
C ALA A 23 -7.10 34.22 3.60
N HIS A 24 -6.37 33.37 2.89
CA HIS A 24 -6.95 32.19 2.28
C HIS A 24 -7.25 31.17 3.38
N PRO A 25 -8.50 30.72 3.56
CA PRO A 25 -8.79 29.68 4.52
C PRO A 25 -8.04 28.42 4.12
N ALA A 26 -7.22 27.89 5.02
CA ALA A 26 -6.62 26.58 4.86
C ALA A 26 -7.75 25.55 4.64
N PRO A 27 -7.64 24.64 3.64
CA PRO A 27 -8.69 23.67 3.40
C PRO A 27 -8.75 22.69 4.56
N ILE A 28 -9.78 22.80 5.40
CA ILE A 28 -10.12 21.77 6.38
C ILE A 28 -10.84 20.66 5.60
N SER A 29 -10.09 19.74 4.98
CA SER A 29 -10.69 18.50 4.49
C SER A 29 -11.13 17.69 5.71
N ARG A 30 -12.42 17.75 6.06
CA ARG A 30 -13.00 16.82 7.04
C ARG A 30 -12.79 15.41 6.49
N THR A 31 -11.95 14.64 7.18
CA THR A 31 -11.74 13.22 6.89
C THR A 31 -13.07 12.49 7.04
N GLU A 32 -13.69 12.14 5.92
CA GLU A 32 -14.85 11.25 5.89
C GLU A 32 -14.37 9.81 6.12
N TRP A 33 -15.15 9.00 6.82
CA TRP A 33 -14.87 7.61 7.17
C TRP A 33 -15.91 6.70 6.54
N THR A 34 -15.49 5.59 5.93
CA THR A 34 -16.38 4.66 5.24
C THR A 34 -16.08 3.20 5.58
N CYS A 35 -17.09 2.33 5.45
CA CYS A 35 -16.91 0.90 5.66
C CYS A 35 -16.42 0.24 4.36
N PRO A 36 -15.32 -0.53 4.38
CA PRO A 36 -14.79 -1.18 3.17
C PRO A 36 -15.75 -2.21 2.56
N MET A 37 -16.69 -2.74 3.34
CA MET A 37 -17.71 -3.69 2.86
C MET A 37 -19.05 -3.04 2.51
N HIS A 38 -19.31 -1.82 2.99
CA HIS A 38 -20.58 -1.11 2.81
C HIS A 38 -20.27 0.36 2.46
N PRO A 39 -19.91 0.64 1.19
CA PRO A 39 -19.49 1.98 0.76
C PRO A 39 -20.58 3.05 0.96
N GLU A 40 -21.85 2.65 1.05
CA GLU A 40 -22.97 3.53 1.39
C GLU A 40 -22.89 4.12 2.80
N ILE A 41 -22.08 3.54 3.70
CA ILE A 41 -21.85 4.07 5.03
C ILE A 41 -20.73 5.10 4.97
N VAL A 42 -21.08 6.37 5.13
CA VAL A 42 -20.14 7.49 5.26
C VAL A 42 -20.41 8.22 6.58
N ARG A 43 -19.37 8.41 7.40
CA ARG A 43 -19.44 9.13 8.69
C ARG A 43 -18.34 10.17 8.80
N SER A 44 -18.56 11.17 9.65
CA SER A 44 -17.58 12.23 9.92
C SER A 44 -16.57 11.89 11.02
N GLU A 45 -16.70 10.71 11.65
CA GLU A 45 -15.90 10.27 12.79
C GLU A 45 -15.49 8.79 12.64
N PRO A 46 -14.33 8.39 13.22
CA PRO A 46 -13.97 6.98 13.32
C PRO A 46 -14.95 6.23 14.20
N GLY A 47 -15.16 4.96 13.90
CA GLY A 47 -16.07 4.10 14.65
C GLY A 47 -16.32 2.78 13.94
N ASP A 48 -17.34 2.07 14.38
CA ASP A 48 -17.72 0.79 13.77
C ASP A 48 -18.89 0.94 12.79
N CYS A 49 -18.85 0.15 11.72
CA CYS A 49 -19.96 0.03 10.77
C CYS A 49 -21.22 -0.51 11.46
N PRO A 50 -22.39 0.14 11.30
CA PRO A 50 -23.64 -0.31 11.91
C PRO A 50 -24.18 -1.61 11.29
N ILE A 51 -23.73 -1.98 10.08
CA ILE A 51 -24.20 -3.17 9.36
C ILE A 51 -23.35 -4.40 9.72
N CYS A 52 -22.04 -4.35 9.47
CA CYS A 52 -21.15 -5.51 9.67
C CYS A 52 -20.26 -5.41 10.92
N GLY A 53 -20.18 -4.25 11.55
CA GLY A 53 -19.37 -4.04 12.75
C GLY A 53 -17.85 -4.03 12.54
N MET A 54 -17.37 -3.90 11.30
CA MET A 54 -15.97 -3.59 11.00
C MET A 54 -15.66 -2.13 11.31
N ALA A 55 -14.40 -1.82 11.64
CA ALA A 55 -13.96 -0.44 11.80
C ALA A 55 -14.11 0.35 10.48
N LEU A 56 -14.50 1.62 10.59
CA LEU A 56 -14.53 2.53 9.45
C LEU A 56 -13.11 2.95 9.12
N GLU A 57 -12.82 3.10 7.83
CA GLU A 57 -11.53 3.56 7.29
C GLU A 57 -11.69 4.97 6.68
N PRO A 58 -10.68 5.85 6.79
CA PRO A 58 -10.76 7.20 6.23
C PRO A 58 -10.78 7.15 4.70
N ARG A 59 -11.73 7.87 4.11
CA ARG A 59 -11.96 8.01 2.67
C ARG A 59 -10.89 8.88 1.99
N THR A 60 -10.32 9.84 2.72
CA THR A 60 -9.21 10.65 2.25
C THR A 60 -7.89 9.97 2.60
N VAL A 61 -7.10 9.65 1.58
CA VAL A 61 -5.76 9.07 1.73
C VAL A 61 -4.82 10.17 2.28
N SER A 62 -4.75 10.33 3.60
CA SER A 62 -3.72 11.16 4.23
C SER A 62 -2.36 10.48 4.09
N ALA A 63 -1.31 11.26 3.85
CA ALA A 63 0.03 10.77 3.48
C ALA A 63 0.78 10.06 4.62
N ASP A 64 0.22 9.97 5.82
CA ASP A 64 0.90 9.35 6.95
C ASP A 64 0.82 7.82 6.88
N ASP A 65 1.99 7.19 7.05
CA ASP A 65 2.19 5.74 7.18
C ASP A 65 1.73 5.26 8.57
N GLU A 66 0.49 5.54 8.94
CA GLU A 66 -0.07 4.92 10.13
C GLU A 66 -0.36 3.44 9.82
N GLU A 67 0.36 2.55 10.50
CA GLU A 67 0.06 1.12 10.50
C GLU A 67 -1.40 0.92 10.91
N ASN A 68 -2.17 0.17 10.11
CA ASN A 68 -3.59 -0.06 10.39
C ASN A 68 -3.74 -0.63 11.82
N PRO A 69 -4.31 0.12 12.77
CA PRO A 69 -4.33 -0.27 14.18
C PRO A 69 -5.14 -1.55 14.41
N GLU A 70 -6.12 -1.83 13.54
CA GLU A 70 -6.91 -3.07 13.58
C GLU A 70 -6.06 -4.29 13.20
N LEU A 71 -5.15 -4.16 12.22
CA LEU A 71 -4.22 -5.23 11.86
C LEU A 71 -3.29 -5.58 13.02
N VAL A 72 -2.81 -4.57 13.76
CA VAL A 72 -1.95 -4.77 14.94
C VAL A 72 -2.73 -5.47 16.06
N ASP A 73 -3.95 -5.02 16.37
CA ASP A 73 -4.81 -5.66 17.39
C ASP A 73 -5.12 -7.13 17.04
N MET A 74 -5.56 -7.40 15.81
CA MET A 74 -5.89 -8.76 15.36
C MET A 74 -4.66 -9.66 15.30
N SER A 75 -3.51 -9.14 14.87
CA SER A 75 -2.24 -9.90 14.85
C SER A 75 -1.78 -10.23 16.26
N ARG A 76 -1.90 -9.30 17.22
CA ARG A 76 -1.58 -9.54 18.62
C ARG A 76 -2.48 -10.62 19.23
N ARG A 77 -3.80 -10.53 18.99
CA ARG A 77 -4.75 -11.57 19.44
C ARG A 77 -4.43 -12.93 18.87
N PHE A 78 -4.10 -13.01 17.58
CA PHE A 78 -3.70 -14.25 16.92
C PHE A 78 -2.45 -14.86 17.59
N TRP A 79 -1.37 -14.09 17.71
CA TRP A 79 -0.09 -14.61 18.25
C TRP A 79 -0.17 -15.00 19.72
N ILE A 80 -0.98 -14.32 20.53
CA ILE A 80 -1.22 -14.69 21.93
C ILE A 80 -2.13 -15.92 22.02
N SER A 81 -3.14 -16.03 21.16
CA SER A 81 -4.09 -17.15 21.17
C SER A 81 -3.48 -18.44 20.61
N LEU A 82 -2.53 -18.34 19.68
CA LEU A 82 -1.88 -19.48 19.02
C LEU A 82 -1.26 -20.50 20.00
N PRO A 83 -0.34 -20.13 20.90
CA PRO A 83 0.26 -21.09 21.83
C PRO A 83 -0.77 -21.68 22.80
N LEU A 84 -1.77 -20.89 23.21
CA LEU A 84 -2.82 -21.34 24.12
C LEU A 84 -3.73 -22.37 23.45
N ALA A 85 -4.22 -22.08 22.24
CA ALA A 85 -5.05 -22.99 21.45
C ALA A 85 -4.28 -24.24 21.02
N ALA A 86 -2.99 -24.11 20.68
CA ALA A 86 -2.11 -25.25 20.44
C ALA A 86 -1.96 -26.13 21.69
N GLY A 87 -1.85 -25.52 22.88
CA GLY A 87 -1.84 -26.23 24.16
C GLY A 87 -3.14 -27.00 24.41
N VAL A 88 -4.30 -26.38 24.17
CA VAL A 88 -5.61 -27.06 24.28
C VAL A 88 -5.69 -28.22 23.30
N LEU A 89 -5.31 -28.02 22.03
CA LEU A 89 -5.32 -29.08 21.02
C LEU A 89 -4.41 -30.25 21.40
N PHE A 90 -3.21 -29.94 21.94
CA PHE A 90 -2.28 -30.95 22.43
C PHE A 90 -2.87 -31.74 23.61
N LEU A 91 -3.56 -31.10 24.54
CA LEU A 91 -4.20 -31.79 25.66
C LEU A 91 -5.37 -32.67 25.22
N ALA A 92 -6.18 -32.18 24.28
CA ALA A 92 -7.36 -32.88 23.78
C ALA A 92 -6.99 -34.09 22.90
N MET A 93 -6.02 -33.92 21.98
CA MET A 93 -5.65 -34.97 21.02
C MET A 93 -4.38 -35.75 21.38
N GLY A 94 -3.55 -35.25 22.31
CA GLY A 94 -2.28 -35.88 22.68
C GLY A 94 -2.43 -37.28 23.28
N ARG A 95 -3.59 -37.56 23.90
CA ARG A 95 -3.92 -38.90 24.41
C ARG A 95 -4.13 -39.95 23.33
N MET A 96 -4.52 -39.55 22.12
CA MET A 96 -4.74 -40.47 21.01
C MET A 96 -3.44 -40.87 20.32
N PHE A 97 -2.32 -40.18 20.60
CA PHE A 97 -1.07 -40.39 19.91
C PHE A 97 -0.23 -41.50 20.57
N PRO A 98 0.26 -42.50 19.81
CA PRO A 98 1.11 -43.57 20.35
C PRO A 98 2.39 -42.98 20.98
N GLY A 99 2.65 -43.31 22.25
CA GLY A 99 3.81 -42.84 23.01
C GLY A 99 3.54 -41.58 23.86
N VAL A 100 2.72 -40.65 23.40
CA VAL A 100 2.32 -39.46 24.18
C VAL A 100 1.18 -39.79 25.14
N GLY A 101 0.20 -40.58 24.71
CA GLY A 101 -0.96 -40.93 25.52
C GLY A 101 -0.61 -41.60 26.86
N PRO A 102 0.20 -42.67 26.89
CA PRO A 102 0.59 -43.32 28.15
C PRO A 102 1.36 -42.38 29.09
N TRP A 103 2.16 -41.47 28.55
CA TRP A 103 2.87 -40.46 29.34
C TRP A 103 1.90 -39.42 29.92
N LEU A 104 0.94 -38.94 29.13
CA LEU A 104 -0.10 -38.02 29.57
C LEU A 104 -0.99 -38.64 30.64
N ASP A 105 -1.38 -39.91 30.49
CA ASP A 105 -2.23 -40.60 31.46
C ASP A 105 -1.50 -40.89 32.77
N ALA A 106 -0.18 -41.13 32.71
CA ALA A 106 0.65 -41.27 33.91
C ALA A 106 0.90 -39.95 34.64
N THR A 107 0.96 -38.82 33.92
CA THR A 107 1.32 -37.51 34.48
C THR A 107 0.12 -36.64 34.84
N LEU A 108 -0.98 -36.75 34.10
CA LEU A 108 -2.15 -35.88 34.18
C LEU A 108 -3.44 -36.71 34.27
N PRO A 109 -4.12 -36.72 35.44
CA PRO A 109 -5.45 -37.27 35.58
C PRO A 109 -6.44 -36.61 34.60
N HIS A 110 -7.44 -37.37 34.14
CA HIS A 110 -8.42 -36.86 33.16
C HIS A 110 -9.15 -35.59 33.66
N ALA A 111 -9.48 -35.52 34.94
CA ALA A 111 -10.10 -34.33 35.53
C ALA A 111 -9.19 -33.09 35.41
N THR A 112 -7.90 -33.24 35.70
CA THR A 112 -6.92 -32.14 35.60
C THR A 112 -6.78 -31.64 34.17
N THR A 113 -6.86 -32.52 33.17
CA THR A 113 -6.83 -32.10 31.76
C THR A 113 -8.02 -31.23 31.41
N VAL A 114 -9.23 -31.59 31.83
CA VAL A 114 -10.43 -30.76 31.58
C VAL A 114 -10.26 -29.36 32.18
N TRP A 115 -9.69 -29.27 33.40
CA TRP A 115 -9.39 -27.98 34.02
C TRP A 115 -8.32 -27.18 33.29
N LEU A 116 -7.26 -27.83 32.78
CA LEU A 116 -6.22 -27.19 31.99
C LEU A 116 -6.75 -26.72 30.64
N GLU A 117 -7.56 -27.52 29.96
CA GLU A 117 -8.24 -27.14 28.72
C GLU A 117 -9.14 -25.92 28.95
N PHE A 118 -9.94 -25.92 30.02
CA PHE A 118 -10.75 -24.76 30.40
C PHE A 118 -9.87 -23.53 30.64
N ALA A 119 -8.80 -23.64 31.42
CA ALA A 119 -7.92 -22.52 31.76
C ALA A 119 -7.23 -21.93 30.54
N LEU A 120 -6.81 -22.76 29.58
CA LEU A 120 -6.15 -22.32 28.35
C LEU A 120 -7.14 -21.82 27.28
N ALA A 121 -8.30 -22.46 27.13
CA ALA A 121 -9.31 -22.08 26.15
C ALA A 121 -10.04 -20.78 26.52
N THR A 122 -10.22 -20.51 27.82
CA THR A 122 -10.92 -19.31 28.32
C THR A 122 -10.33 -18.00 27.78
N PRO A 123 -9.03 -17.70 27.90
CA PRO A 123 -8.45 -16.48 27.31
C PRO A 123 -8.54 -16.46 25.78
N VAL A 124 -8.42 -17.61 25.11
CA VAL A 124 -8.57 -17.68 23.64
C VAL A 124 -9.98 -17.27 23.23
N VAL A 125 -11.00 -17.86 23.85
CA VAL A 125 -12.41 -17.64 23.48
C VAL A 125 -12.90 -16.28 23.96
N LEU A 126 -12.70 -15.95 25.24
CA LEU A 126 -13.27 -14.74 25.83
C LEU A 126 -12.50 -13.47 25.48
N TRP A 127 -11.16 -13.51 25.46
CA TRP A 127 -10.34 -12.35 25.10
C TRP A 127 -10.00 -12.34 23.61
N GLY A 128 -9.47 -13.44 23.06
CA GLY A 128 -9.15 -13.54 21.64
C GLY A 128 -10.39 -13.42 20.75
N GLY A 129 -11.47 -14.11 21.12
CA GLY A 129 -12.74 -14.12 20.39
C GLY A 129 -13.71 -12.98 20.70
N TRP A 130 -13.40 -12.08 21.65
CA TRP A 130 -14.28 -10.96 22.02
C TRP A 130 -14.81 -10.15 20.82
N PRO A 131 -13.97 -9.77 19.82
CA PRO A 131 -14.44 -9.02 18.67
C PRO A 131 -15.49 -9.78 17.82
N PHE A 132 -15.46 -11.11 17.82
CA PHE A 132 -16.44 -11.94 17.11
C PHE A 132 -17.78 -11.96 17.84
N PHE A 133 -17.77 -12.08 19.17
CA PHE A 133 -18.99 -11.97 19.97
C PHE A 133 -19.61 -10.58 19.88
N ALA A 134 -18.81 -9.52 19.93
CA ALA A 134 -19.29 -8.15 19.78
C ALA A 134 -19.90 -7.89 18.39
N ARG A 135 -19.30 -8.43 17.32
CA ARG A 135 -19.85 -8.35 15.95
C ARG A 135 -21.09 -9.23 15.77
N GLY A 136 -21.08 -10.45 16.29
CA GLY A 136 -22.23 -11.36 16.28
C GLY A 136 -23.43 -10.78 17.03
N ALA A 137 -23.23 -10.19 18.20
CA ALA A 137 -24.29 -9.55 18.96
C ALA A 137 -24.91 -8.34 18.24
N ARG A 138 -24.11 -7.58 17.48
CA ARG A 138 -24.61 -6.49 16.62
C ARG A 138 -25.40 -7.02 15.44
N SER A 139 -24.88 -8.04 14.76
CA SER A 139 -25.58 -8.73 13.66
C SER A 139 -26.92 -9.31 14.10
N LEU A 140 -26.98 -9.89 15.31
CA LEU A 140 -28.22 -10.41 15.88
C LEU A 140 -29.24 -9.29 16.15
N ARG A 141 -28.81 -8.18 16.76
CA ARG A 141 -29.70 -7.03 17.03
C ARG A 141 -30.26 -6.41 15.75
N GLY A 142 -29.43 -6.33 14.71
CA GLY A 142 -29.83 -5.79 13.41
C GLY A 142 -30.58 -6.78 12.51
N PHE A 143 -30.78 -8.03 12.93
CA PHE A 143 -31.32 -9.15 12.13
C PHE A 143 -30.61 -9.39 10.78
N ASN A 144 -29.42 -8.82 10.59
CA ASN A 144 -28.59 -8.99 9.41
C ASN A 144 -27.59 -10.11 9.68
N LEU A 145 -28.06 -11.36 9.61
CA LEU A 145 -27.26 -12.55 9.93
C LEU A 145 -26.06 -12.68 8.99
N ASN A 146 -24.87 -12.83 9.58
CA ASN A 146 -23.61 -12.91 8.85
C ASN A 146 -22.67 -13.97 9.45
N MET A 147 -21.47 -14.10 8.87
CA MET A 147 -20.44 -15.06 9.31
C MET A 147 -20.14 -14.96 10.82
N PHE A 148 -20.11 -13.75 11.40
CA PHE A 148 -19.82 -13.56 12.82
C PHE A 148 -20.94 -14.08 13.72
N THR A 149 -22.19 -14.07 13.25
CA THR A 149 -23.29 -14.67 14.00
C THR A 149 -23.15 -16.18 14.11
N LEU A 150 -22.78 -16.86 13.00
CA LEU A 150 -22.52 -18.30 13.03
C LEU A 150 -21.34 -18.65 13.92
N ILE A 151 -20.24 -17.89 13.83
CA ILE A 151 -19.03 -18.09 14.64
C ILE A 151 -19.34 -17.87 16.12
N ALA A 152 -19.96 -16.74 16.47
CA ALA A 152 -20.29 -16.40 17.85
C ALA A 152 -21.23 -17.45 18.47
N LEU A 153 -22.23 -17.92 17.72
CA LEU A 153 -23.13 -18.98 18.19
C LEU A 153 -22.38 -20.31 18.36
N GLY A 154 -21.62 -20.75 17.36
CA GLY A 154 -20.91 -22.03 17.41
C GLY A 154 -19.88 -22.09 18.53
N VAL A 155 -18.98 -21.10 18.60
CA VAL A 155 -17.96 -21.01 19.66
C VAL A 155 -18.62 -20.81 21.02
N GLY A 156 -19.65 -19.96 21.11
CA GLY A 156 -20.36 -19.69 22.36
C GLY A 156 -21.07 -20.93 22.91
N VAL A 157 -21.74 -21.71 22.06
CA VAL A 157 -22.41 -22.95 22.45
C VAL A 157 -21.39 -24.01 22.84
N ALA A 158 -20.33 -24.21 22.04
CA ALA A 158 -19.29 -25.20 22.35
C ALA A 158 -18.59 -24.89 23.69
N TYR A 159 -18.19 -23.64 23.90
CA TYR A 159 -17.57 -23.20 25.14
C TYR A 159 -18.54 -23.28 26.33
N GLY A 160 -19.77 -22.77 26.17
CA GLY A 160 -20.80 -22.80 27.21
C GLY A 160 -21.18 -24.21 27.64
N TYR A 161 -21.38 -25.12 26.68
CA TYR A 161 -21.57 -26.55 26.95
C TYR A 161 -20.41 -27.12 27.75
N SER A 162 -19.17 -26.83 27.33
CA SER A 162 -17.96 -27.36 27.96
C SER A 162 -17.79 -26.86 29.40
N VAL A 163 -18.16 -25.60 29.66
CA VAL A 163 -18.20 -25.05 31.03
C VAL A 163 -19.23 -25.80 31.89
N VAL A 164 -20.45 -26.02 31.38
CA VAL A 164 -21.46 -26.78 32.11
C VAL A 164 -21.02 -28.23 32.35
N ALA A 165 -20.42 -28.87 31.35
CA ALA A 165 -19.87 -30.23 31.45
C ALA A 165 -18.73 -30.35 32.48
N ALA A 166 -17.86 -29.34 32.57
CA ALA A 166 -16.74 -29.32 33.50
C ALA A 166 -17.17 -29.05 34.96
N PHE A 167 -18.09 -28.10 35.19
CA PHE A 167 -18.46 -27.66 36.54
C PHE A 167 -19.69 -28.39 37.11
N LEU A 168 -20.59 -28.86 36.25
CA LEU A 168 -21.88 -29.45 36.62
C LEU A 168 -22.14 -30.78 35.89
N PRO A 169 -21.21 -31.77 35.94
CA PRO A 169 -21.38 -33.05 35.24
C PRO A 169 -22.62 -33.83 35.69
N GLN A 170 -23.14 -33.57 36.89
CA GLN A 170 -24.34 -34.19 37.44
C GLN A 170 -25.65 -33.83 36.71
N VAL A 171 -25.66 -32.75 35.91
CA VAL A 171 -26.85 -32.37 35.12
C VAL A 171 -27.03 -33.30 33.91
N PHE A 172 -25.94 -33.92 33.44
CA PHE A 172 -25.97 -34.80 32.28
C PHE A 172 -26.43 -36.22 32.65
N PRO A 173 -27.26 -36.89 31.84
CA PRO A 173 -27.60 -38.31 32.01
C PRO A 173 -26.38 -39.23 32.28
N PRO A 174 -26.51 -40.27 33.11
CA PRO A 174 -25.40 -41.20 33.41
C PRO A 174 -24.76 -41.84 32.18
N ALA A 175 -25.54 -42.04 31.10
CA ALA A 175 -25.05 -42.59 29.84
C ALA A 175 -24.00 -41.70 29.13
N MET A 176 -23.96 -40.39 29.43
CA MET A 176 -22.98 -39.45 28.88
C MET A 176 -21.79 -39.19 29.81
N ARG A 177 -21.76 -39.84 30.98
CA ARG A 177 -20.66 -39.72 31.93
C ARG A 177 -19.71 -40.91 31.74
N SER A 178 -18.42 -40.62 31.70
CA SER A 178 -17.36 -41.63 31.75
C SER A 178 -17.38 -42.39 33.08
N ALA A 179 -16.60 -43.48 33.18
CA ALA A 179 -16.41 -44.24 34.41
C ALA A 179 -15.92 -43.40 35.60
N HIS A 180 -15.33 -42.22 35.33
CA HIS A 180 -14.84 -41.27 36.32
C HIS A 180 -15.82 -40.11 36.60
N GLY A 181 -17.06 -40.20 36.09
CA GLY A 181 -18.08 -39.17 36.28
C GLY A 181 -17.89 -37.90 35.43
N LEU A 182 -16.88 -37.88 34.55
CA LEU A 182 -16.58 -36.75 33.65
C LEU A 182 -17.42 -36.83 32.38
N VAL A 183 -17.79 -35.67 31.84
CA VAL A 183 -18.49 -35.52 30.55
C VAL A 183 -17.49 -35.01 29.52
N GLY A 184 -17.60 -35.46 28.27
CA GLY A 184 -16.76 -34.96 27.18
C GLY A 184 -16.94 -33.45 26.99
N VAL A 185 -15.83 -32.74 26.77
CA VAL A 185 -15.79 -31.29 26.57
C VAL A 185 -15.36 -30.96 25.14
N TYR A 186 -15.60 -29.73 24.72
CA TYR A 186 -15.32 -29.19 23.37
C TYR A 186 -14.53 -27.88 23.45
N PHE A 187 -13.65 -27.74 24.45
CA PHE A 187 -12.80 -26.56 24.61
C PHE A 187 -11.82 -26.40 23.44
N GLU A 188 -11.35 -27.51 22.88
CA GLU A 188 -10.50 -27.57 21.70
C GLU A 188 -11.21 -27.04 20.46
N ALA A 189 -12.48 -27.41 20.25
CA ALA A 189 -13.25 -26.92 19.11
C ALA A 189 -13.44 -25.40 19.22
N ALA A 190 -13.85 -24.90 20.39
CA ALA A 190 -14.03 -23.47 20.61
C ALA A 190 -12.72 -22.67 20.42
N ALA A 191 -11.60 -23.16 20.97
CA ALA A 191 -10.31 -22.50 20.87
C ALA A 191 -9.76 -22.49 19.44
N ILE A 192 -9.81 -23.62 18.73
CA ILE A 192 -9.28 -23.75 17.37
C ILE A 192 -10.12 -22.97 16.36
N ILE A 193 -11.44 -23.01 16.46
CA ILE A 193 -12.31 -22.20 15.60
C ILE A 193 -11.97 -20.71 15.79
N THR A 194 -11.84 -20.26 17.04
CA THR A 194 -11.48 -18.86 17.34
C THR A 194 -10.12 -18.49 16.75
N LEU A 195 -9.11 -19.36 16.88
CA LEU A 195 -7.78 -19.16 16.32
C LEU A 195 -7.78 -19.06 14.78
N LEU A 196 -8.49 -19.96 14.10
CA LEU A 196 -8.56 -19.98 12.64
C LEU A 196 -9.29 -18.75 12.09
N VAL A 197 -10.33 -18.29 12.79
CA VAL A 197 -11.01 -17.04 12.42
C VAL A 197 -10.08 -15.83 12.62
N LEU A 198 -9.33 -15.77 13.72
CA LEU A 198 -8.32 -14.72 13.92
C LEU A 198 -7.28 -14.71 12.80
N LEU A 199 -6.78 -15.88 12.41
CA LEU A 199 -5.86 -16.02 11.28
C LEU A 199 -6.46 -15.47 9.98
N GLY A 200 -7.71 -15.84 9.68
CA GLY A 200 -8.44 -15.35 8.51
C GLY A 200 -8.53 -13.82 8.49
N GLN A 201 -8.86 -13.20 9.61
CA GLN A 201 -8.92 -11.73 9.74
C GLN A 201 -7.54 -11.08 9.56
N VAL A 202 -6.48 -11.67 10.11
CA VAL A 202 -5.10 -11.16 9.90
C VAL A 202 -4.70 -11.24 8.43
N MET A 203 -5.00 -12.35 7.76
CA MET A 203 -4.71 -12.51 6.34
C MET A 203 -5.50 -11.52 5.48
N GLU A 204 -6.80 -11.35 5.77
CA GLU A 204 -7.67 -10.40 5.08
C GLU A 204 -7.18 -8.97 5.21
N LEU A 205 -6.94 -8.50 6.44
CA LEU A 205 -6.47 -7.14 6.72
C LEU A 205 -5.08 -6.90 6.12
N ARG A 206 -4.18 -7.89 6.18
CA ARG A 206 -2.84 -7.79 5.59
C ARG A 206 -2.89 -7.69 4.07
N ALA A 207 -3.76 -8.47 3.42
CA ALA A 207 -3.94 -8.40 1.98
C ALA A 207 -4.45 -7.03 1.55
N ARG A 208 -5.49 -6.51 2.22
CA ARG A 208 -6.05 -5.18 1.96
C ARG A 208 -5.03 -4.06 2.18
N SER A 209 -4.30 -4.11 3.29
CA SER A 209 -3.27 -3.10 3.60
C SER A 209 -2.16 -3.06 2.54
N ARG A 210 -1.70 -4.21 2.04
CA ARG A 210 -0.68 -4.27 0.97
C ARG A 210 -1.16 -3.62 -0.32
N THR A 211 -2.37 -3.94 -0.77
CA THR A 211 -2.94 -3.36 -1.99
C THR A 211 -3.15 -1.85 -1.84
N GLY A 212 -3.65 -1.41 -0.68
CA GLY A 212 -3.80 0.02 -0.37
C GLY A 212 -2.49 0.78 -0.42
N LYS A 213 -1.40 0.22 0.16
CA LYS A 213 -0.06 0.82 0.09
C LYS A 213 0.47 0.94 -1.34
N ALA A 214 0.26 -0.07 -2.17
CA ALA A 214 0.71 -0.03 -3.57
C ALA A 214 -0.02 1.06 -4.38
N ILE A 215 -1.34 1.19 -4.23
CA ILE A 215 -2.12 2.25 -4.88
C ILE A 215 -1.71 3.63 -4.35
N LYS A 216 -1.52 3.77 -3.03
CA LYS A 216 -1.06 5.02 -2.41
C LYS A 216 0.34 5.42 -2.89
N ALA A 217 1.24 4.46 -3.10
CA ALA A 217 2.57 4.73 -3.66
C ALA A 217 2.46 5.36 -5.06
N LEU A 218 1.58 4.83 -5.93
CA LEU A 218 1.29 5.39 -7.25
C LEU A 218 0.71 6.82 -7.16
N LEU A 219 -0.17 7.10 -6.19
CA LEU A 219 -0.75 8.43 -6.01
C LEU A 219 0.25 9.45 -5.44
N ASN A 220 1.16 9.01 -4.57
CA ASN A 220 2.23 9.84 -4.02
C ASN A 220 3.38 10.10 -5.01
N LEU A 221 3.34 9.51 -6.21
CA LEU A 221 4.32 9.81 -7.25
C LEU A 221 4.12 11.22 -7.85
N ALA A 222 2.90 11.78 -7.85
CA ALA A 222 2.67 13.13 -8.34
C ALA A 222 3.18 14.19 -7.35
N PRO A 223 4.02 15.15 -7.77
CA PRO A 223 4.51 16.21 -6.89
C PRO A 223 3.36 17.15 -6.51
N LYS A 224 3.30 17.54 -5.24
CA LYS A 224 2.23 18.39 -4.69
C LYS A 224 2.40 19.88 -5.02
N THR A 225 3.60 20.27 -5.42
CA THR A 225 4.00 21.63 -5.74
C THR A 225 4.68 21.65 -7.10
N ALA A 226 4.50 22.74 -7.82
CA ALA A 226 5.17 23.02 -9.09
C ALA A 226 5.88 24.37 -8.99
N ARG A 227 7.01 24.49 -9.67
CA ARG A 227 7.73 25.76 -9.76
C ARG A 227 7.26 26.54 -10.98
N ARG A 228 6.50 27.61 -10.74
CA ARG A 228 6.06 28.52 -11.80
C ARG A 228 7.06 29.63 -12.03
N VAL A 229 7.25 29.99 -13.30
CA VAL A 229 8.05 31.13 -13.75
C VAL A 229 7.10 32.20 -14.25
N ASP A 230 7.08 33.35 -13.58
CA ASP A 230 6.26 34.49 -13.98
C ASP A 230 6.87 35.22 -15.20
N ALA A 231 6.12 36.15 -15.81
CA ALA A 231 6.56 36.89 -16.99
C ALA A 231 7.86 37.69 -16.77
N ASP A 232 8.14 38.09 -15.53
CA ASP A 232 9.36 38.81 -15.13
C ASP A 232 10.57 37.89 -14.92
N GLY A 233 10.43 36.58 -15.15
CA GLY A 233 11.49 35.57 -14.99
C GLY A 233 11.72 35.10 -13.55
N LYS A 234 10.87 35.52 -12.60
CA LYS A 234 10.97 35.12 -11.19
C LYS A 234 10.30 33.76 -10.95
N GLU A 235 10.95 32.91 -10.16
CA GLU A 235 10.49 31.55 -9.84
C GLU A 235 9.73 31.52 -8.49
N HIS A 236 8.59 30.84 -8.46
CA HIS A 236 7.76 30.65 -7.27
C HIS A 236 7.26 29.20 -7.19
N ASP A 237 7.47 28.55 -6.05
CA ASP A 237 6.88 27.23 -5.79
C ASP A 237 5.42 27.43 -5.37
N VAL A 238 4.51 26.87 -6.16
CA VAL A 238 3.05 26.99 -5.97
C VAL A 238 2.39 25.62 -5.88
N PRO A 239 1.29 25.48 -5.14
CA PRO A 239 0.51 24.24 -5.10
C PRO A 239 0.01 23.81 -6.49
N LEU A 240 0.03 22.51 -6.78
CA LEU A 240 -0.31 21.95 -8.11
C LEU A 240 -1.73 22.33 -8.56
N ASP A 241 -2.67 22.45 -7.64
CA ASP A 241 -4.07 22.84 -7.85
C ASP A 241 -4.25 24.30 -8.29
N THR A 242 -3.22 25.13 -8.13
CA THR A 242 -3.23 26.54 -8.58
C THR A 242 -2.68 26.73 -9.99
N ILE A 243 -2.06 25.69 -10.57
CA ILE A 243 -1.50 25.72 -11.92
C ILE A 243 -2.61 25.76 -12.97
N ARG A 244 -2.45 26.65 -13.95
CA ARG A 244 -3.38 26.79 -15.08
C ARG A 244 -2.69 26.47 -16.40
N ALA A 245 -3.50 26.07 -17.39
CA ALA A 245 -3.01 25.93 -18.76
C ALA A 245 -2.41 27.26 -19.25
N GLY A 246 -1.25 27.19 -19.89
CA GLY A 246 -0.47 28.37 -20.29
C GLY A 246 0.61 28.80 -19.29
N ASP A 247 0.58 28.31 -18.04
CA ASP A 247 1.64 28.61 -17.06
C ASP A 247 2.98 28.01 -17.50
N ARG A 248 4.06 28.77 -17.28
CA ARG A 248 5.43 28.32 -17.53
C ARG A 248 6.00 27.69 -16.27
N LEU A 249 6.42 26.43 -16.37
CA LEU A 249 6.96 25.68 -15.25
C LEU A 249 8.43 25.37 -15.49
N ARG A 250 9.25 25.54 -14.46
CA ARG A 250 10.66 25.14 -14.46
C ARG A 250 10.79 23.80 -13.76
N VAL A 251 11.45 22.84 -14.40
CA VAL A 251 11.76 21.55 -13.77
C VAL A 251 13.25 21.29 -13.88
N ARG A 252 13.87 21.00 -12.73
CA ARG A 252 15.31 20.76 -12.64
C ARG A 252 15.64 19.29 -12.86
N PRO A 253 16.90 18.97 -13.20
CA PRO A 253 17.32 17.58 -13.27
C PRO A 253 17.12 16.85 -11.94
N GLY A 254 16.52 15.66 -11.99
CA GLY A 254 16.12 14.87 -10.83
C GLY A 254 14.73 15.20 -10.27
N GLU A 255 14.08 16.27 -10.73
CA GLU A 255 12.71 16.61 -10.35
C GLU A 255 11.69 15.89 -11.24
N LYS A 256 10.48 15.74 -10.68
CA LYS A 256 9.35 15.17 -11.40
C LYS A 256 8.61 16.25 -12.16
N VAL A 257 8.10 15.89 -13.34
CA VAL A 257 7.21 16.76 -14.11
C VAL A 257 5.87 16.88 -13.38
N PRO A 258 5.44 18.08 -12.94
CA PRO A 258 4.22 18.23 -12.16
C PRO A 258 2.92 17.96 -12.94
N VAL A 259 2.86 18.39 -14.20
CA VAL A 259 1.70 18.24 -15.09
C VAL A 259 2.15 18.01 -16.52
N ASP A 260 1.31 17.37 -17.33
CA ASP A 260 1.50 17.23 -18.77
C ASP A 260 1.74 18.60 -19.43
N GLY A 261 2.68 18.65 -20.38
CA GLY A 261 2.99 19.91 -21.06
C GLY A 261 3.93 19.74 -22.25
N ARG A 262 4.36 20.87 -22.81
CA ARG A 262 5.27 20.92 -23.96
C ARG A 262 6.53 21.70 -23.63
N VAL A 263 7.68 21.11 -23.90
CA VAL A 263 9.00 21.72 -23.70
C VAL A 263 9.10 22.97 -24.56
N VAL A 264 9.38 24.12 -23.94
CA VAL A 264 9.59 25.40 -24.63
C VAL A 264 11.08 25.65 -24.82
N GLU A 265 11.89 25.41 -23.79
CA GLU A 265 13.33 25.64 -23.80
C GLU A 265 14.06 24.53 -23.04
N GLY A 266 15.28 24.21 -23.47
CA GLY A 266 16.16 23.20 -22.89
C GLY A 266 16.07 21.80 -23.53
N ARG A 267 16.95 20.90 -23.08
CA ARG A 267 17.01 19.49 -23.49
C ARG A 267 17.39 18.63 -22.29
N SER A 268 16.74 17.48 -22.12
CA SER A 268 17.06 16.52 -21.07
C SER A 268 16.43 15.16 -21.36
N SER A 269 16.91 14.12 -20.69
CA SER A 269 16.30 12.80 -20.74
C SER A 269 15.20 12.67 -19.69
N VAL A 270 14.09 12.04 -20.08
CA VAL A 270 12.92 11.79 -19.23
C VAL A 270 12.74 10.29 -19.06
N ASP A 271 12.70 9.85 -17.82
CA ASP A 271 12.36 8.48 -17.45
C ASP A 271 10.83 8.34 -17.38
N GLU A 272 10.27 7.70 -18.41
CA GLU A 272 8.85 7.38 -18.52
C GLU A 272 8.54 5.94 -18.09
N SER A 273 9.51 5.18 -17.53
CA SER A 273 9.39 3.75 -17.22
C SER A 273 8.21 3.41 -16.30
N MET A 274 7.89 4.31 -15.38
CA MET A 274 6.76 4.15 -14.44
C MET A 274 5.39 4.18 -15.13
N LEU A 275 5.28 4.75 -16.34
CA LEU A 275 4.04 4.87 -17.10
C LEU A 275 4.03 4.00 -18.35
N THR A 276 5.13 3.98 -19.11
CA THR A 276 5.25 3.25 -20.39
C THR A 276 5.81 1.85 -20.21
N GLY A 277 6.55 1.60 -19.12
CA GLY A 277 7.28 0.35 -18.91
C GLY A 277 8.60 0.26 -19.68
N GLU A 278 8.99 1.29 -20.44
CA GLU A 278 10.24 1.31 -21.19
C GLU A 278 11.40 1.76 -20.28
N ALA A 279 12.44 0.93 -20.16
CA ALA A 279 13.54 1.16 -19.23
C ALA A 279 14.56 2.21 -19.70
N VAL A 280 14.53 2.59 -20.98
CA VAL A 280 15.49 3.54 -21.56
C VAL A 280 14.89 4.95 -21.50
N PRO A 281 15.55 5.91 -20.84
CA PRO A 281 15.09 7.30 -20.83
C PRO A 281 14.98 7.89 -22.24
N LEU A 282 13.91 8.62 -22.50
CA LEU A 282 13.67 9.28 -23.78
C LEU A 282 14.22 10.70 -23.75
N GLU A 283 14.98 11.10 -24.78
CA GLU A 283 15.41 12.49 -24.93
C GLU A 283 14.23 13.39 -25.31
N LYS A 284 14.05 14.48 -24.56
CA LYS A 284 13.05 15.51 -24.83
C LYS A 284 13.76 16.84 -25.10
N SER A 285 13.35 17.49 -26.18
CA SER A 285 13.85 18.80 -26.60
C SER A 285 12.69 19.75 -26.91
N ALA A 286 13.00 21.03 -27.14
CA ALA A 286 12.01 22.06 -27.45
C ALA A 286 11.01 21.62 -28.53
N GLY A 287 9.73 21.77 -28.23
CA GLY A 287 8.61 21.38 -29.08
C GLY A 287 8.04 19.98 -28.80
N MET A 288 8.71 19.13 -28.02
CA MET A 288 8.23 17.79 -27.65
C MET A 288 7.31 17.80 -26.43
N ASP A 289 6.42 16.81 -26.36
CA ASP A 289 5.48 16.64 -25.24
C ASP A 289 6.11 15.82 -24.09
N VAL A 290 5.78 16.21 -22.87
CA VAL A 290 6.21 15.57 -21.61
C VAL A 290 4.99 15.19 -20.77
N ILE A 291 5.07 14.03 -20.11
CA ILE A 291 3.98 13.47 -19.31
C ILE A 291 4.24 13.77 -17.83
N GLY A 292 3.20 14.15 -17.09
CA GLY A 292 3.25 14.37 -15.65
C GLY A 292 3.67 13.11 -14.89
N ALA A 293 4.25 13.30 -13.71
CA ALA A 293 4.82 12.27 -12.84
C ALA A 293 6.03 11.50 -13.41
N THR A 294 6.50 11.81 -14.63
CA THR A 294 7.79 11.32 -15.15
C THR A 294 8.95 12.06 -14.48
N VAL A 295 10.13 11.44 -14.46
CA VAL A 295 11.32 12.00 -13.80
C VAL A 295 12.27 12.54 -14.86
N PHE A 296 12.67 13.80 -14.77
CA PHE A 296 13.80 14.27 -15.56
C PHE A 296 15.06 13.64 -14.99
N ALA A 297 15.71 12.78 -15.78
CA ALA A 297 16.97 12.21 -15.37
C ALA A 297 18.03 13.33 -15.32
N PRO A 298 18.93 13.32 -14.33
CA PRO A 298 20.16 14.09 -14.44
C PRO A 298 20.87 13.64 -15.72
N ILE A 299 21.32 14.61 -16.51
CA ILE A 299 22.26 14.36 -17.61
C ILE A 299 23.56 13.90 -16.93
N PHE A 300 23.67 12.60 -16.66
CA PHE A 300 24.95 11.98 -16.37
C PHE A 300 25.67 11.88 -17.71
N GLU A 301 26.50 12.88 -17.98
CA GLU A 301 27.53 12.77 -18.99
C GLU A 301 28.55 11.75 -18.46
N GLU A 302 28.26 10.45 -18.62
CA GLU A 302 29.27 9.41 -18.49
C GLU A 302 30.36 9.73 -19.50
N THR A 303 31.40 10.39 -19.00
CA THR A 303 32.63 10.56 -19.74
C THR A 303 33.26 9.17 -19.83
N PHE A 304 32.83 8.34 -20.79
CA PHE A 304 33.45 7.07 -21.13
C PHE A 304 34.80 7.38 -21.82
N LYS A 305 35.73 7.96 -21.06
CA LYS A 305 37.11 8.20 -21.47
C LYS A 305 37.84 6.85 -21.46
N GLY A 306 37.93 6.23 -22.63
CA GLY A 306 39.18 5.56 -23.02
C GLY A 306 39.30 4.05 -22.88
N PHE A 307 38.22 3.28 -22.69
CA PHE A 307 38.35 1.80 -22.72
C PHE A 307 38.42 1.21 -24.14
N GLY A 308 37.82 1.86 -25.13
CA GLY A 308 37.82 1.37 -26.53
C GLY A 308 39.18 1.45 -27.24
N VAL A 309 40.00 2.46 -26.91
CA VAL A 309 41.30 2.66 -27.59
C VAL A 309 42.36 1.68 -27.08
N ALA A 310 42.32 1.33 -25.79
CA ALA A 310 43.25 0.36 -25.20
C ALA A 310 43.01 -1.06 -25.75
N LEU A 311 41.76 -1.47 -25.94
CA LEU A 311 41.44 -2.82 -26.44
C LEU A 311 41.83 -3.00 -27.92
N ILE A 312 41.64 -1.97 -28.75
CA ILE A 312 42.01 -1.99 -30.17
C ILE A 312 43.54 -1.94 -30.34
N ALA A 313 44.24 -1.17 -29.50
CA ALA A 313 45.71 -1.14 -29.47
C ALA A 313 46.30 -2.47 -28.95
N LEU A 314 45.67 -3.09 -27.94
CA LEU A 314 46.08 -4.38 -27.40
C LEU A 314 45.81 -5.53 -28.38
N ALA A 315 44.66 -5.54 -29.06
CA ALA A 315 44.33 -6.52 -30.09
C ALA A 315 45.26 -6.42 -31.32
N SER A 316 45.64 -5.19 -31.70
CA SER A 316 46.61 -4.95 -32.77
C SER A 316 48.04 -5.34 -32.37
N ALA A 317 48.43 -5.10 -31.12
CA ALA A 317 49.74 -5.47 -30.59
C ALA A 317 49.88 -6.99 -30.34
N LEU A 318 48.77 -7.69 -30.08
CA LEU A 318 48.74 -9.14 -29.84
C LEU A 318 48.54 -9.97 -31.12
N GLY A 319 48.46 -9.36 -32.30
CA GLY A 319 48.45 -10.07 -33.57
C GLY A 319 47.25 -11.00 -33.78
N LEU A 320 46.12 -10.74 -33.12
CA LEU A 320 44.89 -11.52 -33.25
C LEU A 320 44.20 -11.20 -34.59
N ARG A 321 44.78 -11.69 -35.69
CA ARG A 321 44.06 -12.00 -36.93
C ARG A 321 43.47 -13.40 -36.77
N GLU A 322 42.23 -13.58 -37.23
CA GLU A 322 41.45 -14.83 -37.30
C GLU A 322 40.49 -15.08 -36.12
N LEU A 323 39.30 -14.50 -36.23
CA LEU A 323 38.05 -15.15 -35.83
C LEU A 323 37.06 -14.98 -36.98
N ASP A 324 36.96 -16.02 -37.80
CA ASP A 324 36.01 -16.16 -38.91
C ASP A 324 34.55 -16.10 -38.40
N GLY A 325 33.78 -15.12 -38.88
CA GLY A 325 32.34 -15.00 -38.63
C GLY A 325 31.74 -13.77 -39.35
N PRO A 326 30.53 -13.85 -39.93
CA PRO A 326 30.07 -12.91 -40.96
C PRO A 326 29.49 -11.63 -40.35
N LEU A 327 30.36 -10.68 -39.99
CA LEU A 327 29.99 -9.29 -39.69
C LEU A 327 31.07 -8.34 -40.23
N ASP A 328 31.27 -8.36 -41.54
CA ASP A 328 31.99 -7.31 -42.26
C ASP A 328 30.99 -6.24 -42.70
N GLY A 329 31.05 -5.08 -42.05
CA GLY A 329 30.34 -3.89 -42.50
C GLY A 329 30.22 -2.82 -41.42
N ALA A 330 30.97 -1.74 -41.60
CA ALA A 330 30.88 -0.48 -40.85
C ALA A 330 31.65 -0.38 -39.51
N ILE A 331 32.92 -0.77 -39.51
CA ILE A 331 33.94 0.02 -38.79
C ILE A 331 34.77 0.70 -39.86
N TYR A 332 34.38 1.92 -40.28
CA TYR A 332 35.26 2.98 -40.82
C TYR A 332 34.36 4.15 -41.24
N GLY A 333 34.38 5.24 -40.46
CA GLY A 333 33.63 6.44 -40.83
C GLY A 333 33.62 7.55 -39.78
N GLY A 334 34.74 8.25 -39.62
CA GLY A 334 34.74 9.70 -39.42
C GLY A 334 34.51 10.23 -37.99
N VAL A 335 35.62 10.47 -37.30
CA VAL A 335 35.71 11.51 -36.26
C VAL A 335 35.57 12.88 -36.92
N VAL A 336 34.45 13.59 -36.71
CA VAL A 336 34.38 15.05 -36.77
C VAL A 336 33.25 15.53 -35.84
N GLY A 337 33.58 16.37 -34.86
CA GLY A 337 32.59 17.22 -34.18
C GLY A 337 32.66 17.24 -32.65
N LEU A 338 33.75 17.73 -32.09
CA LEU A 338 33.75 18.27 -30.73
C LEU A 338 32.90 19.56 -30.72
N GLY A 339 31.77 19.53 -30.03
CA GLY A 339 30.90 20.69 -29.75
C GLY A 339 30.53 20.71 -28.27
N PHE A 340 30.76 21.86 -27.64
CA PHE A 340 30.84 22.09 -26.20
C PHE A 340 29.53 21.92 -25.39
N THR A 341 29.74 21.76 -24.09
CA THR A 341 28.84 21.82 -22.92
C THR A 341 27.75 22.89 -22.97
N LEU A 342 26.57 22.59 -22.41
CA LEU A 342 25.73 23.52 -21.61
C LEU A 342 24.63 22.74 -20.87
N THR A 343 24.63 22.85 -19.55
CA THR A 343 23.49 22.55 -18.65
C THR A 343 22.44 23.63 -18.81
N GLU A 344 21.21 23.28 -19.20
CA GLU A 344 20.09 24.23 -19.21
C GLU A 344 18.84 23.58 -18.60
N ASP A 345 18.34 24.21 -17.52
CA ASP A 345 17.07 23.83 -16.89
C ASP A 345 15.90 24.04 -17.86
N ILE A 346 15.00 23.06 -17.97
CA ILE A 346 13.91 23.11 -18.95
C ILE A 346 12.75 23.99 -18.49
N LEU A 347 12.26 24.82 -19.41
CA LEU A 347 11.04 25.62 -19.26
C LEU A 347 9.95 25.02 -20.17
N TYR A 348 8.75 24.78 -19.65
CA TYR A 348 7.66 24.18 -20.43
C TYR A 348 6.29 24.81 -20.13
N VAL A 349 5.29 24.61 -21.00
CA VAL A 349 3.93 25.19 -20.86
C VAL A 349 2.88 24.08 -20.71
N ALA A 350 1.98 24.21 -19.72
CA ALA A 350 0.88 23.26 -19.46
C ALA A 350 -0.26 23.39 -20.50
N ASN A 351 -0.78 22.29 -21.04
CA ASN A 351 -1.76 22.32 -22.15
C ASN A 351 -3.07 21.52 -21.88
N GLN A 352 -4.17 21.91 -22.55
CA GLN A 352 -5.48 21.23 -22.52
C GLN A 352 -5.56 20.12 -23.59
N TYR A 353 -6.14 18.98 -23.22
CA TYR A 353 -6.51 17.91 -24.15
C TYR A 353 -7.60 18.38 -25.13
N ALA A 354 -7.28 18.37 -26.42
CA ALA A 354 -8.24 18.39 -27.51
C ALA A 354 -8.10 17.08 -28.32
N THR A 355 -9.14 16.27 -28.26
CA THR A 355 -9.34 15.05 -29.04
C THR A 355 -9.57 15.37 -30.51
N SER A 356 -8.70 14.91 -31.42
CA SER A 356 -9.07 14.54 -32.81
C SER A 356 -7.85 14.18 -33.67
N GLY A 357 -7.97 13.11 -34.47
CA GLY A 357 -7.33 13.06 -35.80
C GLY A 357 -6.41 11.87 -36.09
N LEU A 358 -7.01 10.79 -36.57
CA LEU A 358 -6.34 9.72 -37.35
C LEU A 358 -5.73 10.28 -38.65
N THR A 359 -4.75 9.52 -39.19
CA THR A 359 -4.04 9.62 -40.50
C THR A 359 -2.78 10.51 -40.51
N GLY A 360 -1.59 10.08 -40.95
CA GLY A 360 -1.09 8.79 -41.42
C GLY A 360 0.38 8.95 -41.87
N PHE A 361 1.24 7.96 -41.62
CA PHE A 361 2.50 7.74 -42.36
C PHE A 361 2.86 6.25 -42.26
N VAL A 362 2.17 5.45 -43.08
CA VAL A 362 2.49 4.05 -43.39
C VAL A 362 2.77 4.00 -44.88
N VAL A 363 4.02 4.24 -45.29
CA VAL A 363 4.67 3.81 -46.53
C VAL A 363 6.17 4.02 -46.26
N LEU A 364 6.97 3.02 -45.88
CA LEU A 364 7.54 2.02 -46.78
C LEU A 364 7.89 0.75 -45.98
N LEU A 365 7.09 -0.29 -46.17
CA LEU A 365 7.55 -1.67 -46.09
C LEU A 365 7.80 -2.16 -47.52
N PHE A 366 8.93 -2.84 -47.71
CA PHE A 366 9.16 -3.95 -48.66
C PHE A 366 9.47 -3.68 -50.15
N LEU A 367 10.76 -3.76 -50.44
CA LEU A 367 11.36 -4.46 -51.60
C LEU A 367 12.72 -5.01 -51.10
N ARG A 368 12.76 -6.06 -50.29
CA ARG A 368 12.90 -7.50 -50.62
C ARG A 368 14.03 -7.82 -51.62
N THR A 369 15.04 -8.53 -51.12
CA THR A 369 15.85 -9.59 -51.77
C THR A 369 16.71 -9.24 -52.99
N VAL A 370 17.99 -9.62 -52.87
CA VAL A 370 19.03 -9.71 -53.92
C VAL A 370 19.55 -8.35 -54.40
N LEU A 371 20.57 -7.86 -53.70
CA LEU A 371 21.93 -7.64 -54.23
C LEU A 371 22.89 -7.32 -53.08
#